data_AF-A0A350VVV2-F1
#
_entry.id   AF-A0A350VVV2-F1
#
_cell.length_a   1.000
_cell.length_b   1.000
_cell.length_c   1.000
_cell.angle_alpha   90.00
_cell.angle_beta   90.00
_cell.angle_gamma   90.00
#
_symmetry.space_group_name_H-M   'P 1'
#
loop_
_entity.id
_entity.type
_entity.pdbx_description
1 polymer ?
#
loop_
_entity_poly.entity_id
_entity_poly.type
_entity_poly.pdbx_seq_one_letter_code
_entity_poly.pdbx_strand_id
1 'polypeptide(L)'
;MNEGSFQGEISEEFYKNVAGSSRYDDIIDMPHHVSRDRPHMPIADRAAQFAPFAALTGHDAEVKKTQERVKLAIDNEIEHERSNE
;
A
#
# COMPACT_ATOMS: atom_id res chain seq x y z
N MET A 1 -4.87 -11.77 28.26
CA MET A 1 -5.13 -11.53 26.82
C MET A 1 -5.13 -12.91 26.18
N ASN A 2 -6.29 -13.38 25.74
CA ASN A 2 -6.44 -14.75 25.24
C ASN A 2 -6.30 -14.69 23.72
N GLU A 3 -5.09 -14.94 23.24
CA GLU A 3 -4.79 -15.01 21.82
C GLU A 3 -5.20 -16.40 21.38
N GLY A 4 -6.47 -16.55 20.97
CA GLY A 4 -6.97 -17.80 20.45
C GLY A 4 -6.25 -18.12 19.15
N SER A 5 -5.10 -18.80 19.25
CA SER A 5 -4.46 -19.44 18.13
C SER A 5 -5.41 -20.52 17.61
N PHE A 6 -5.85 -20.37 16.37
CA PHE A 6 -6.69 -21.34 15.69
C PHE A 6 -5.92 -22.67 15.61
N GLN A 7 -6.33 -23.65 16.41
CA GLN A 7 -5.74 -25.00 16.46
C GLN A 7 -6.25 -25.92 15.34
N GLY A 8 -6.94 -25.40 14.33
CA GLY A 8 -7.42 -26.18 13.20
C GLY A 8 -6.31 -26.36 12.16
N GLU A 9 -6.08 -27.59 11.74
CA GLU A 9 -5.27 -27.85 10.54
C GLU A 9 -6.03 -27.32 9.33
N ILE A 10 -5.52 -26.25 8.74
CA ILE A 10 -6.02 -25.76 7.46
C ILE A 10 -5.73 -26.85 6.43
N SER A 11 -6.77 -27.33 5.74
CA SER A 11 -6.59 -28.41 4.77
C SER A 11 -5.62 -27.98 3.67
N GLU A 12 -4.82 -28.93 3.20
CA GLU A 12 -3.90 -28.72 2.08
C GLU A 12 -4.65 -28.20 0.83
N GLU A 13 -5.91 -28.63 0.67
CA GLU A 13 -6.83 -28.14 -0.36
C GLU A 13 -7.21 -26.67 -0.18
N PHE A 14 -7.42 -26.19 1.05
CA PHE A 14 -7.68 -24.78 1.32
C PHE A 14 -6.46 -23.92 1.01
N TYR A 15 -5.26 -24.35 1.43
CA TYR A 15 -4.01 -23.64 1.08
C TYR A 15 -3.79 -23.61 -0.43
N LYS A 16 -4.02 -24.71 -1.15
CA LYS A 16 -3.90 -24.74 -2.62
C LYS A 16 -4.96 -23.88 -3.33
N ASN A 17 -6.13 -23.67 -2.71
CA ASN A 17 -7.18 -22.80 -3.26
C ASN A 17 -6.98 -21.31 -2.93
N VAL A 18 -6.35 -20.97 -1.80
CA VAL A 18 -6.05 -19.59 -1.38
C VAL A 18 -4.69 -19.11 -1.93
N ALA A 19 -3.68 -19.97 -1.87
CA ALA A 19 -2.35 -19.77 -2.45
C ALA A 19 -2.24 -20.31 -3.89
N GLY A 20 -3.37 -20.68 -4.48
CA GLY A 20 -3.45 -21.02 -5.90
C GLY A 20 -3.29 -19.77 -6.73
N SER A 21 -2.07 -19.59 -7.28
CA SER A 21 -1.71 -18.62 -8.33
C SER A 21 -2.82 -18.46 -9.37
N SER A 22 -3.50 -19.54 -9.74
CA SER A 22 -4.35 -19.63 -10.92
C SER A 22 -5.69 -18.88 -10.93
N ARG A 23 -6.18 -18.27 -9.84
CA ARG A 23 -7.57 -17.75 -9.83
C ARG A 23 -7.78 -16.52 -10.72
N TYR A 24 -6.74 -15.74 -10.95
CA TYR A 24 -6.80 -14.51 -11.74
C TYR A 24 -5.59 -14.34 -12.67
N ASP A 25 -4.79 -15.41 -12.87
CA ASP A 25 -3.59 -15.39 -13.73
C ASP A 25 -3.94 -15.01 -15.18
N ASP A 26 -5.17 -15.27 -15.62
CA ASP A 26 -5.69 -14.91 -16.93
C ASP A 26 -6.04 -13.42 -17.08
N ILE A 27 -6.19 -12.69 -15.97
CA ILE A 27 -6.60 -11.27 -15.97
C ILE A 27 -5.62 -10.31 -15.26
N ILE A 28 -4.70 -10.81 -14.44
CA ILE A 28 -3.84 -9.96 -13.59
C ILE A 28 -2.88 -9.09 -14.40
N ASP A 29 -2.40 -9.60 -15.54
CA ASP A 29 -1.50 -8.89 -16.46
C ASP A 29 -2.24 -8.16 -17.59
N MET A 30 -3.58 -8.16 -17.58
CA MET A 30 -4.34 -7.47 -18.61
C MET A 30 -4.19 -5.95 -18.50
N PRO A 31 -4.22 -5.22 -19.64
CA PRO A 31 -4.19 -3.77 -19.62
C PRO A 31 -5.32 -3.19 -18.76
N HIS A 32 -4.97 -2.34 -17.79
CA HIS A 32 -5.96 -1.65 -16.99
C HIS A 32 -6.75 -0.66 -17.87
N HIS A 33 -8.08 -0.72 -17.81
CA HIS A 33 -8.91 0.22 -18.54
C HIS A 33 -8.74 1.64 -17.98
N VAL A 34 -8.41 2.58 -18.85
CA VAL A 34 -8.41 4.01 -18.54
C VAL A 34 -9.42 4.70 -19.44
N SER A 35 -10.33 5.48 -18.84
CA SER A 35 -11.34 6.20 -19.60
C SER A 35 -10.67 7.26 -20.49
N ARG A 36 -11.05 7.28 -21.78
CA ARG A 36 -10.58 8.29 -22.74
C ARG A 36 -11.22 9.66 -22.51
N ASP A 37 -12.48 9.66 -22.06
CA ASP A 37 -13.31 10.87 -21.95
C ASP A 37 -13.38 11.41 -20.52
N ARG A 38 -13.07 10.58 -19.51
CA ARG A 38 -13.08 10.94 -18.09
C ARG A 38 -11.65 10.85 -17.54
N PRO A 39 -10.87 11.94 -17.60
CA PRO A 39 -9.52 11.94 -17.06
C PRO A 39 -9.58 11.66 -15.55
N HIS A 40 -8.55 10.96 -15.04
CA HIS A 40 -8.41 10.76 -13.61
C HIS A 40 -8.24 12.09 -12.89
N MET A 41 -8.81 12.18 -11.68
CA MET A 41 -8.63 13.33 -10.80
C MET A 41 -7.13 13.55 -10.52
N PRO A 42 -6.60 14.77 -10.74
CA PRO A 42 -5.22 15.13 -10.42
C PRO A 42 -4.86 14.81 -8.97
N ILE A 43 -3.58 14.54 -8.70
CA ILE A 43 -3.12 14.16 -7.34
C ILE A 43 -3.43 15.26 -6.31
N ALA A 44 -3.26 16.53 -6.70
CA ALA A 44 -3.55 17.68 -5.84
C ALA A 44 -5.03 17.73 -5.44
N ASP A 45 -5.93 17.49 -6.39
CA ASP A 45 -7.37 17.45 -6.14
C ASP A 45 -7.76 16.26 -5.25
N ARG A 46 -7.08 15.11 -5.41
CA ARG A 46 -7.24 13.98 -4.48
C ARG A 46 -6.78 14.35 -3.07
N ALA A 47 -5.66 15.07 -2.93
CA ALA A 47 -5.15 15.51 -1.64
C ALA A 47 -6.09 16.50 -0.94
N ALA A 48 -6.80 17.35 -1.71
CA ALA A 48 -7.78 18.29 -1.16
C ALA A 48 -8.92 17.61 -0.38
N GLN A 49 -9.22 16.34 -0.63
CA GLN A 49 -10.17 15.55 0.17
C GLN A 49 -9.78 15.48 1.66
N PHE A 50 -8.48 15.61 1.95
CA PHE A 50 -7.94 15.60 3.31
C PHE A 50 -7.76 17.00 3.91
N ALA A 51 -8.10 18.07 3.18
CA ALA A 51 -8.03 19.44 3.68
C ALA A 51 -8.75 19.69 5.02
N PRO A 52 -9.91 19.06 5.33
CA PRO A 52 -10.58 19.24 6.62
C PRO A 52 -9.72 18.87 7.83
N PHE A 53 -8.74 17.97 7.68
CA PHE A 53 -7.88 17.54 8.78
C PHE A 53 -6.80 18.56 9.16
N ALA A 54 -6.52 19.54 8.29
CA ALA A 54 -5.58 20.62 8.58
C ALA A 54 -6.03 21.50 9.77
N ALA A 55 -7.32 21.50 10.10
CA ALA A 55 -7.84 22.22 11.25
C ALA A 55 -7.50 21.53 12.60
N LEU A 56 -7.04 20.28 12.58
CA LEU A 56 -6.69 19.55 13.81
C LEU A 56 -5.37 20.05 14.37
N THR A 57 -5.36 20.32 15.69
CA THR A 57 -4.13 20.66 16.40
C THR A 57 -3.10 19.54 16.29
N GLY A 58 -1.90 19.85 15.81
CA GLY A 58 -0.81 18.86 15.67
C GLY A 58 -0.77 18.13 14.34
N HIS A 59 -1.70 18.38 13.42
CA HIS A 59 -1.69 17.78 12.08
C HIS A 59 -0.37 18.04 11.33
N ASP A 60 0.06 19.30 11.27
CA ASP A 60 1.30 19.70 10.57
C ASP A 60 2.55 19.02 11.14
N ALA A 61 2.59 18.82 12.46
CA ALA A 61 3.71 18.16 13.13
C ALA A 61 3.79 16.66 12.76
N GLU A 62 2.66 15.96 12.72
CA GLU A 62 2.61 14.55 12.32
C GLU A 62 2.88 14.35 10.82
N VAL A 63 2.43 15.28 9.97
CA VAL A 63 2.77 15.30 8.55
C VAL A 63 4.28 15.44 8.38
N LYS A 64 4.91 16.40 9.06
CA LYS A 64 6.37 16.61 9.01
C LYS A 64 7.15 15.38 9.48
N LYS A 65 6.78 14.80 10.61
CA LYS A 65 7.40 13.58 11.13
C LYS A 65 7.31 12.41 10.14
N THR A 66 6.18 12.29 9.44
CA THR A 66 6.00 11.27 8.41
C THR A 66 6.86 11.54 7.18
N GLN A 67 6.97 12.80 6.74
CA GLN A 67 7.91 13.18 5.67
C GLN A 67 9.36 12.80 6.01
N GLU A 68 9.79 13.07 7.24
CA GLU A 68 11.14 12.71 7.71
C GLU A 68 11.38 11.20 7.70
N ARG A 69 10.41 10.39 8.15
CA ARG A 69 10.51 8.92 8.10
C ARG A 69 10.62 8.39 6.66
N VAL A 70 9.82 8.92 5.74
CA VAL A 70 9.84 8.50 4.33
C VAL A 70 11.18 8.86 3.70
N LYS A 71 11.67 10.08 3.94
CA LYS A 71 12.99 10.49 3.47
C LYS A 71 14.09 9.55 3.96
N LEU A 72 14.09 9.24 5.26
CA LEU A 72 15.07 8.32 5.84
C LEU A 72 14.99 6.91 5.23
N ALA A 73 13.78 6.40 4.97
CA ALA A 73 13.60 5.09 4.36
C ALA A 73 14.20 5.04 2.94
N ILE A 74 13.95 6.08 2.14
CA ILE A 74 14.51 6.21 0.78
C ILE A 74 16.04 6.30 0.84
N ASP A 75 16.59 7.15 1.72
CA ASP A 75 18.04 7.32 1.87
C ASP A 75 18.70 5.97 2.25
N ASN A 76 18.09 5.21 3.15
CA ASN A 76 18.60 3.90 3.55
C ASN A 76 18.55 2.87 2.42
N GLU A 77 17.51 2.88 1.59
CA GLU A 77 17.36 1.96 0.46
C GLU A 77 18.41 2.26 -0.62
N ILE A 78 18.63 3.54 -0.93
CA ILE A 78 19.70 3.98 -1.84
C ILE A 78 21.08 3.50 -1.35
N GLU A 79 21.37 3.65 -0.06
CA GLU A 79 22.66 3.20 0.49
C GLU A 79 22.81 1.67 0.48
N HIS A 80 21.72 0.91 0.67
CA HIS A 80 21.74 -0.56 0.52
C HIS A 80 22.05 -0.98 -0.92
N GLU A 81 21.42 -0.34 -1.91
CA GLU A 81 21.68 -0.60 -3.32
C GLU A 81 23.15 -0.32 -3.69
N ARG A 82 23.69 0.82 -3.23
CA ARG A 82 25.09 1.20 -3.46
C ARG A 82 26.12 0.30 -2.77
N SER A 83 25.73 -0.40 -1.71
CA SER A 83 26.60 -1.35 -1.01
C SER A 83 26.60 -2.76 -1.61
N ASN A 84 25.60 -3.06 -2.45
CA ASN A 84 25.43 -4.34 -3.14
C ASN A 84 26.01 -4.34 -4.57
N GLU A 85 26.50 -3.19 -5.06
CA GLU A 85 27.36 -3.05 -6.25
C GLU A 85 28.85 -3.19 -5.89
#